data_AF-A0A6B9YI92-F1
#
_entry.id   AF-A0A6B9YI92-F1
#
_cell.length_a   1.000
_cell.length_b   1.000
_cell.length_c   1.000
_cell.angle_alpha   90.00
_cell.angle_beta   90.00
_cell.angle_gamma   90.00
#
_symmetry.space_group_name_H-M   'P 1'
#
loop_
_entity.id
_entity.type
_entity.pdbx_description
1 polymer ?
#
loop_
_entity_poly.entity_id
_entity_poly.type
_entity_poly.pdbx_seq_one_letter_code
_entity_poly.pdbx_strand_id
1 'polypeptide(L)'
;MFFGFSRVQTEDYMYNLIPLSTLKLYIENFSHFPLETWLINLAGNIGVFIPFGVLLPLCFQELWVIRDFLKVFLVGILILELCQLSFRVGSFDVDDILLNTVGALTGFVLLRIFYIINMHRSK
;
A
#
# COMPACT_ATOMS: atom_id res chain seq x y z
N MET A 1 -2.57 -8.92 -2.11
CA MET A 1 -3.47 -8.50 -1.01
C MET A 1 -3.21 -9.28 0.30
N PHE A 2 -3.10 -8.62 1.46
CA PHE A 2 -2.67 -9.19 2.77
C PHE A 2 -3.56 -10.31 3.35
N PHE A 3 -2.97 -11.15 4.21
CA PHE A 3 -3.60 -12.30 4.87
C PHE A 3 -4.83 -11.86 5.68
N GLY A 4 -6.05 -12.19 5.22
CA GLY A 4 -7.30 -11.93 5.94
C GLY A 4 -8.46 -11.48 5.07
N PHE A 5 -8.19 -10.98 3.86
CA PHE A 5 -9.22 -10.37 3.02
C PHE A 5 -9.42 -11.13 1.70
N SER A 6 -10.17 -12.23 1.77
CA SER A 6 -10.66 -13.01 0.60
C SER A 6 -9.61 -13.91 -0.08
N ARG A 7 -9.13 -14.95 0.62
CA ARG A 7 -8.25 -15.97 0.00
C ARG A 7 -8.91 -17.34 -0.11
N VAL A 8 -9.03 -17.81 -1.35
CA VAL A 8 -8.96 -19.25 -1.68
C VAL A 8 -7.50 -19.52 -2.05
N GLN A 9 -6.85 -20.48 -1.40
CA GLN A 9 -5.53 -20.95 -1.85
C GLN A 9 -5.73 -21.68 -3.18
N THR A 10 -5.12 -21.18 -4.25
CA THR A 10 -5.03 -21.86 -5.55
C THR A 10 -3.61 -22.42 -5.70
N GLU A 11 -3.49 -23.57 -6.36
CA GLU A 11 -2.19 -24.25 -6.57
C GLU A 11 -1.27 -23.50 -7.54
N ASP A 12 -1.83 -22.56 -8.32
CA ASP A 12 -1.15 -21.79 -9.36
C ASP A 12 -0.70 -20.39 -8.87
N TYR A 13 0.39 -19.89 -9.47
CA TYR A 13 0.86 -18.52 -9.24
C TYR A 13 -0.13 -17.50 -9.78
N MET A 14 -0.77 -16.72 -8.90
CA MET A 14 -1.62 -15.60 -9.28
C MET A 14 -0.76 -14.33 -9.40
N TYR A 15 -0.62 -13.80 -10.61
CA TYR A 15 0.05 -12.51 -10.84
C TYR A 15 -0.81 -11.63 -11.74
N ASN A 16 -0.88 -10.35 -11.40
CA ASN A 16 -1.51 -9.33 -12.22
C ASN A 16 -0.51 -8.21 -12.51
N LEU A 17 -0.12 -8.13 -13.78
CA LEU A 17 0.84 -7.15 -14.29
C LEU A 17 0.17 -5.98 -15.02
N ILE A 18 -1.14 -6.06 -15.23
CA ILE A 18 -1.89 -5.03 -15.95
C ILE A 18 -2.40 -4.02 -14.92
N PRO A 19 -1.89 -2.78 -14.92
CA PRO A 19 -2.38 -1.76 -14.00
C PRO A 19 -3.87 -1.52 -14.22
N LEU A 20 -4.60 -1.32 -13.13
CA LEU A 20 -6.04 -1.04 -13.06
C LEU A 20 -6.94 -2.18 -13.52
N SER A 21 -6.40 -3.37 -13.78
CA SER A 21 -7.24 -4.48 -14.25
C SER A 21 -7.99 -5.15 -13.11
N THR A 22 -7.39 -5.26 -11.91
CA THR A 22 -8.13 -5.69 -10.71
C THR A 22 -9.20 -4.64 -10.39
N LEU A 23 -8.83 -3.36 -10.43
CA LEU A 23 -9.75 -2.25 -10.20
C LEU A 23 -10.93 -2.25 -11.20
N LYS A 24 -10.67 -2.44 -12.49
CA LYS A 24 -11.70 -2.53 -13.54
C LYS A 24 -12.60 -3.74 -13.36
N LEU A 25 -12.03 -4.90 -13.01
CA LEU A 25 -12.81 -6.11 -12.80
C LEU A 25 -13.79 -5.97 -11.62
N TYR A 26 -13.39 -5.26 -10.56
CA TYR A 26 -14.29 -4.88 -9.47
C TYR A 26 -15.35 -3.86 -9.88
N ILE A 27 -15.00 -2.86 -10.69
CA ILE A 27 -15.95 -1.84 -11.19
C ILE A 27 -16.96 -2.45 -12.17
N GLU A 28 -16.52 -3.36 -13.04
CA GLU A 28 -17.38 -4.02 -14.05
C GLU A 28 -18.26 -5.12 -13.42
N ASN A 29 -17.80 -5.79 -12.36
CA ASN A 29 -18.58 -6.80 -11.62
C ASN A 29 -19.19 -6.26 -10.32
N PHE A 30 -19.36 -4.94 -10.21
CA PHE A 30 -19.89 -4.26 -9.03
C PHE A 30 -21.32 -4.72 -8.64
N SER A 31 -22.05 -5.30 -9.59
CA SER A 31 -23.37 -5.91 -9.36
C SER A 31 -23.32 -7.26 -8.64
N HIS A 32 -22.17 -7.94 -8.62
CA HIS A 32 -22.00 -9.28 -8.03
C HIS A 32 -21.12 -9.32 -6.77
N PHE A 33 -20.26 -8.32 -6.55
CA PHE A 33 -19.45 -8.23 -5.34
C PHE A 33 -20.00 -7.15 -4.38
N PRO A 34 -20.12 -7.45 -3.07
CA PRO A 34 -20.49 -6.44 -2.09
C PRO A 34 -19.45 -5.31 -2.10
N LEU A 35 -19.94 -4.09 -2.32
CA LEU A 35 -19.18 -2.83 -2.22
C LEU A 35 -18.25 -2.78 -1.02
N GLU A 36 -18.72 -3.31 0.11
CA GLU A 36 -17.99 -3.41 1.36
C GLU A 36 -16.69 -4.22 1.24
N THR A 37 -16.70 -5.34 0.51
CA THR A 37 -15.50 -6.18 0.33
C THR A 37 -14.44 -5.44 -0.47
N TRP A 38 -14.86 -4.73 -1.53
CA TRP A 38 -13.94 -3.92 -2.33
C TRP A 38 -13.37 -2.75 -1.53
N LEU A 39 -14.21 -2.05 -0.77
CA LEU A 39 -13.79 -0.90 0.02
C LEU A 39 -12.85 -1.31 1.15
N ILE A 40 -13.14 -2.42 1.82
CA ILE A 40 -12.26 -3.01 2.85
C ILE A 40 -10.93 -3.43 2.22
N ASN A 41 -10.94 -3.96 1.00
CA ASN A 41 -9.71 -4.36 0.34
C ASN A 41 -8.81 -3.17 -0.03
N LEU A 42 -9.43 -2.15 -0.61
CA LEU A 42 -8.79 -0.90 -0.98
C LEU A 42 -8.26 -0.17 0.26
N ALA A 43 -9.11 0.01 1.27
CA ALA A 43 -8.79 0.72 2.49
C ALA A 43 -7.81 -0.06 3.37
N GLY A 44 -7.88 -1.40 3.36
CA GLY A 44 -6.95 -2.27 4.07
C GLY A 44 -5.54 -2.16 3.53
N ASN A 45 -5.37 -2.24 2.20
CA ASN A 45 -4.07 -2.05 1.57
C ASN A 45 -3.50 -0.66 1.86
N ILE A 46 -4.28 0.41 1.67
CA ILE A 46 -3.83 1.78 1.98
C ILE A 46 -3.50 1.91 3.49
N GLY A 47 -4.39 1.45 4.36
CA GLY A 47 -4.32 1.63 5.81
C GLY A 47 -3.09 0.97 6.43
N VAL A 48 -2.70 -0.21 5.96
CA VAL A 48 -1.52 -0.94 6.46
C VAL A 48 -0.22 -0.16 6.21
N PHE A 49 -0.13 0.65 5.15
CA PHE A 49 1.08 1.40 4.81
C PHE A 49 1.14 2.82 5.38
N ILE A 50 0.05 3.36 5.94
CA ILE A 50 0.05 4.66 6.61
C ILE A 50 1.10 4.71 7.74
N PRO A 51 1.16 3.73 8.67
CA PRO A 51 2.19 3.73 9.72
C PRO A 51 3.61 3.72 9.16
N PHE A 52 3.88 2.98 8.08
CA PHE A 52 5.20 2.96 7.45
C PHE A 52 5.58 4.33 6.86
N GLY A 53 4.61 5.06 6.31
CA GLY A 53 4.79 6.44 5.85
C GLY A 53 5.21 7.42 6.95
N VAL A 54 4.77 7.16 8.18
CA VAL A 54 5.14 7.96 9.37
C VAL A 54 6.48 7.48 9.97
N LEU A 55 6.63 6.16 10.12
CA LEU A 55 7.76 5.58 10.85
C LEU A 55 9.08 5.65 10.08
N LEU A 56 9.07 5.45 8.76
CA LEU A 56 10.30 5.44 7.97
C LEU A 56 11.08 6.76 8.07
N PRO A 57 10.48 7.97 7.89
CA PRO A 57 11.18 9.23 8.12
C PRO A 57 11.57 9.46 9.58
N LEU A 58 10.79 8.96 10.55
CA LEU A 58 11.14 9.09 11.96
C LEU A 58 12.37 8.26 12.34
N CYS A 59 12.54 7.07 11.73
CA CYS A 59 13.69 6.21 11.96
C CYS A 59 14.94 6.67 11.21
N PHE A 60 14.79 7.29 10.04
CA PHE A 60 15.91 7.66 9.15
C PHE A 60 15.77 9.12 8.69
N GLN A 61 16.74 9.96 9.09
CA GLN A 61 16.70 11.40 8.81
C GLN A 61 16.74 11.72 7.31
N GLU A 62 17.40 10.88 6.52
CA GLU A 62 17.50 11.00 5.07
C GLU A 62 16.15 10.83 4.38
N LEU A 63 15.23 10.08 5.00
CA LEU A 63 13.90 9.80 4.47
C LEU A 63 12.90 10.94 4.73
N TRP A 64 13.32 12.06 5.33
CA TRP A 64 12.50 13.29 5.34
C TRP A 64 12.41 13.94 3.96
N VAL A 65 13.31 13.58 3.05
CA VAL A 65 13.28 13.97 1.64
C VAL A 65 12.36 13.02 0.88
N ILE A 66 11.26 13.53 0.32
CA ILE A 66 10.22 12.71 -0.34
C ILE A 66 10.77 11.81 -1.45
N ARG A 67 11.76 12.28 -2.22
CA ARG A 67 12.40 11.49 -3.27
C ARG A 67 13.08 10.25 -2.70
N ASP A 68 13.80 10.40 -1.59
CA ASP A 68 14.59 9.33 -1.02
C ASP A 68 13.71 8.38 -0.19
N PHE A 69 12.67 8.91 0.47
CA PHE A 69 11.55 8.12 0.99
C PHE A 69 10.90 7.24 -0.09
N LEU A 70 10.49 7.83 -1.22
CA LEU A 70 9.82 7.08 -2.29
C LEU A 70 10.72 6.00 -2.88
N LYS A 71 12.02 6.28 -3.08
CA LYS A 71 12.96 5.26 -3.55
C LYS A 71 13.03 4.07 -2.59
N VAL A 72 13.25 4.32 -1.29
CA VAL A 72 13.36 3.26 -0.29
C VAL A 72 12.04 2.50 -0.15
N PHE A 73 10.92 3.21 -0.11
CA PHE A 73 9.61 2.60 -0.02
C PHE A 73 9.29 1.73 -1.23
N LEU A 74 9.53 2.22 -2.45
CA LEU A 74 9.26 1.46 -3.68
C LEU A 74 10.14 0.21 -3.80
N VAL A 75 11.41 0.29 -3.42
CA VAL A 75 12.27 -0.90 -3.36
C VAL A 75 11.75 -1.88 -2.32
N GLY A 76 11.37 -1.40 -1.14
CA GLY A 76 10.81 -2.21 -0.07
C GLY A 76 9.52 -2.92 -0.47
N ILE A 77 8.57 -2.22 -1.09
CA ILE A 77 7.30 -2.82 -1.50
C ILE A 77 7.50 -3.84 -2.63
N LEU A 78 8.41 -3.58 -3.58
CA LEU A 78 8.74 -4.56 -4.61
C LEU A 78 9.31 -5.85 -4.00
N ILE A 79 10.20 -5.72 -3.01
CA ILE A 79 10.73 -6.89 -2.29
C ILE A 79 9.59 -7.63 -1.57
N LEU A 80 8.69 -6.91 -0.91
CA LEU A 80 7.55 -7.53 -0.21
C LEU A 80 6.62 -8.29 -1.17
N GLU A 81 6.25 -7.70 -2.30
CA GLU A 81 5.41 -8.34 -3.33
C GLU A 81 6.11 -9.57 -3.93
N LEU A 82 7.41 -9.49 -4.21
CA LEU A 82 8.21 -10.63 -4.68
C LEU A 82 8.30 -11.74 -3.64
N CYS A 83 8.44 -11.41 -2.35
CA CYS A 83 8.39 -12.38 -1.27
C CYS A 83 7.00 -13.04 -1.19
N GLN A 84 5.93 -12.26 -1.23
CA GLN A 84 4.56 -12.79 -1.21
C GLN A 84 4.31 -13.78 -2.37
N LEU A 85 4.78 -13.45 -3.57
CA LEU A 85 4.74 -14.33 -4.73
C LEU A 85 5.58 -15.60 -4.52
N SER A 86 6.82 -15.45 -4.04
CA SER A 86 7.77 -16.57 -3.88
C SER A 86 7.30 -17.58 -2.84
N PHE A 87 6.74 -17.10 -1.73
CA PHE A 87 6.20 -17.97 -0.67
C PHE A 87 4.79 -18.49 -0.98
N ARG A 88 4.21 -18.13 -2.14
CA ARG A 88 2.79 -18.39 -2.47
C ARG A 88 1.83 -17.92 -1.39
N VAL A 89 2.29 -16.91 -0.66
CA VAL A 89 1.58 -16.21 0.41
C VAL A 89 0.86 -15.00 -0.19
N GLY A 90 0.73 -14.85 -1.50
CA GLY A 90 -0.02 -13.76 -2.10
C GLY A 90 0.05 -13.76 -3.62
N SER A 91 -0.72 -12.85 -4.22
CA SER A 91 -0.63 -12.52 -5.63
C SER A 91 0.25 -11.29 -5.82
N PHE A 92 1.11 -11.29 -6.82
CA PHE A 92 1.80 -10.08 -7.25
C PHE A 92 0.80 -9.19 -7.98
N ASP A 93 0.37 -8.08 -7.40
CA ASP A 93 -0.60 -7.17 -8.02
C ASP A 93 -0.02 -5.75 -8.11
N VAL A 94 0.06 -5.22 -9.33
CA VAL A 94 0.50 -3.83 -9.58
C VAL A 94 -0.46 -2.82 -8.93
N ASP A 95 -1.74 -3.17 -8.82
CA ASP A 95 -2.73 -2.31 -8.14
C ASP A 95 -2.41 -2.22 -6.63
N ASP A 96 -1.93 -3.30 -6.01
CA ASP A 96 -1.53 -3.29 -4.60
C ASP A 96 -0.31 -2.37 -4.39
N ILE A 97 0.70 -2.40 -5.27
CA ILE A 97 1.84 -1.48 -5.20
C ILE A 97 1.40 -0.02 -5.23
N LEU A 98 0.42 0.31 -6.08
CA LEU A 98 -0.13 1.65 -6.19
C LEU A 98 -0.84 2.07 -4.89
N LEU A 99 -1.71 1.21 -4.35
CA LEU A 99 -2.45 1.47 -3.11
C LEU A 99 -1.52 1.61 -1.90
N ASN A 100 -0.51 0.76 -1.82
CA ASN A 100 0.49 0.77 -0.76
C ASN A 100 1.31 2.07 -0.81
N THR A 101 1.64 2.53 -2.02
CA THR A 101 2.30 3.82 -2.25
C THR A 101 1.42 5.00 -1.80
N VAL A 102 0.12 4.96 -2.11
CA VAL A 102 -0.84 5.98 -1.64
C VAL A 102 -0.93 6.00 -0.11
N GLY A 103 -0.99 4.84 0.54
CA GLY A 103 -0.99 4.72 2.00
C GLY A 103 0.26 5.31 2.63
N ALA A 104 1.43 4.94 2.11
CA ALA A 104 2.71 5.44 2.61
C ALA A 104 2.87 6.96 2.41
N LEU A 105 2.46 7.49 1.26
CA LEU A 105 2.45 8.94 1.02
C LEU A 105 1.49 9.68 1.95
N THR A 106 0.33 9.09 2.23
CA THR A 106 -0.64 9.65 3.18
C THR A 106 0.00 9.77 4.57
N GLY A 107 0.64 8.71 5.06
CA GLY A 107 1.39 8.73 6.34
C GLY A 107 2.49 9.79 6.36
N PHE A 108 3.28 9.88 5.28
CA PHE A 108 4.36 10.86 5.15
C PHE A 108 3.85 12.30 5.21
N VAL A 109 2.76 12.60 4.51
CA VAL A 109 2.13 13.94 4.52
C VAL A 109 1.58 14.28 5.90
N LEU A 110 0.91 13.34 6.57
CA LEU A 110 0.42 13.53 7.93
C LEU A 110 1.55 13.87 8.92
N LEU A 111 2.68 13.16 8.83
CA LEU A 111 3.87 13.45 9.63
C LEU A 111 4.40 14.87 9.38
N ARG A 112 4.49 15.28 8.11
CA ARG A 112 4.98 16.62 7.72
C ARG A 112 4.07 17.72 8.25
N ILE A 113 2.74 17.56 8.11
CA ILE A 113 1.76 18.50 8.63
C ILE A 113 1.88 18.61 10.15
N PHE A 114 1.97 17.47 10.85
CA PHE A 114 2.14 17.45 12.30
C PHE A 114 3.39 18.23 12.75
N TYR A 115 4.53 18.03 12.10
CA TYR A 115 5.76 18.74 12.42
C TYR A 115 5.66 20.25 12.16
N ILE A 116 5.05 20.66 11.04
CA ILE A 116 4.84 22.08 10.72
C ILE A 116 3.97 22.75 11.79
N ILE A 117 2.86 22.12 12.18
CA ILE A 117 1.96 22.67 13.20
C ILE A 117 2.66 22.81 14.56
N ASN A 118 3.42 21.81 14.98
CA ASN A 118 4.14 21.87 16.26
C ASN A 118 5.26 22.91 16.25
N MET A 119 5.97 23.07 15.14
CA MET A 119 6.98 24.12 14.99
C MET A 119 6.40 25.53 15.12
N HIS A 120 5.17 25.75 14.61
CA HIS A 120 4.47 27.03 14.74
C HIS A 120 3.96 27.32 16.16
N ARG A 121 3.72 26.29 16.98
CA ARG A 121 3.28 26.46 18.39
C ARG A 121 4.42 26.73 19.37
N SER A 122 5.66 26.48 18.97
CA SER A 122 6.86 26.67 19.82
C SER A 122 7.54 28.04 19.64
N LYS A 123 6.96 28.94 18.83
CA LYS A 123 7.41 30.34 18.68
C LYS A 123 6.39 31.27 19.32
#